data_AF-A0ABD3FV97-F1
#
_entry.id   AF-A0ABD3FV97-F1
#
_cell.length_a   1.000
_cell.length_b   1.000
_cell.length_c   1.000
_cell.angle_alpha   90.00
_cell.angle_beta   90.00
_cell.angle_gamma   90.00
#
_symmetry.space_group_name_H-M   'P 1'
#
loop_
_entity.id
_entity.type
_entity.pdbx_description
1 polymer ?
#
loop_
_entity_poly.entity_id
_entity_poly.type
_entity_poly.pdbx_seq_one_letter_code
_entity_poly.pdbx_strand_id
1 'polypeptide(L)'
;MGFTSFSTWLLYWSNLSLFILVQMYLSQLCMYALPSVEVAAVLISSVSMLFAGFNPPTGSIPEGYKWLYYVCPQRYTLSILLTLLFGKCSDDPTYDQATQSFLNVGSELGCQPVENTPCLLAT
;
A
#
# COMPACT_ATOMS: atom_id res chain seq x y z
N MET A 1 16.63 10.34 -3.48
CA MET A 1 15.20 10.18 -3.09
C MET A 1 14.64 11.54 -2.71
N GLY A 2 13.93 12.19 -3.62
CA GLY A 2 13.33 13.52 -3.41
C GLY A 2 12.25 13.76 -4.45
N PHE A 3 11.24 14.56 -4.13
CA PHE A 3 10.13 14.82 -5.03
C PHE A 3 10.66 15.45 -6.33
N THR A 4 10.62 14.69 -7.43
CA THR A 4 11.15 15.12 -8.72
C THR A 4 10.30 16.20 -9.39
N SER A 5 9.09 16.44 -8.88
CA SER A 5 8.12 17.37 -9.47
C SER A 5 7.14 17.88 -8.40
N PHE A 6 6.71 19.13 -8.55
CA PHE A 6 5.69 19.74 -7.69
C PHE A 6 4.38 18.94 -7.67
N SER A 7 4.00 18.35 -8.80
CA SER A 7 2.83 17.47 -8.89
C SER A 7 2.95 16.23 -7.99
N THR A 8 4.13 15.56 -7.98
CA THR A 8 4.38 14.41 -7.10
C THR A 8 4.28 14.80 -5.62
N TRP A 9 4.81 15.97 -5.27
CA TRP A 9 4.72 16.50 -3.90
C TRP A 9 3.27 16.79 -3.48
N LEU A 10 2.47 17.40 -4.36
CA LEU A 10 1.05 17.65 -4.10
C LEU A 10 0.26 16.35 -3.92
N LEU A 11 0.49 15.35 -4.78
CA LEU A 11 -0.15 14.04 -4.69
C LEU A 11 0.23 13.32 -3.40
N TYR A 12 1.51 13.37 -3.02
CA TYR A 12 2.01 12.85 -1.74
C TYR A 12 1.31 13.53 -0.56
N TRP A 13 1.30 14.86 -0.54
CA TRP A 13 0.72 15.65 0.54
C TRP A 13 -0.78 15.41 0.69
N SER A 14 -1.51 15.42 -0.43
CA SER A 14 -2.95 15.16 -0.46
C SER A 14 -3.28 13.75 0.02
N ASN A 15 -2.55 12.74 -0.45
CA ASN A 15 -2.74 11.35 -0.04
C ASN A 15 -2.51 11.17 1.48
N LEU A 16 -1.44 11.76 2.01
CA LEU A 16 -1.12 11.68 3.44
C LEU A 16 -2.15 12.42 4.31
N SER A 17 -2.62 13.58 3.86
CA SER A 17 -3.65 14.37 4.57
C SER A 17 -4.97 13.60 4.65
N LEU A 18 -5.42 13.03 3.52
CA LEU A 18 -6.63 12.19 3.46
C LEU A 18 -6.51 10.94 4.34
N PHE A 19 -5.33 10.32 4.37
CA PHE A 19 -5.07 9.15 5.21
C PHE A 19 -5.23 9.48 6.71
N ILE A 20 -4.64 10.59 7.17
CA ILE A 20 -4.76 11.03 8.56
C ILE A 20 -6.21 11.38 8.90
N LEU A 21 -6.93 12.05 8.00
CA LEU A 21 -8.35 12.36 8.19
C LEU A 21 -9.19 11.10 8.37
N VAL A 22 -9.04 10.10 7.49
CA VAL A 22 -9.79 8.84 7.60
C VAL A 22 -9.47 8.10 8.90
N GLN A 23 -8.19 8.04 9.30
CA GLN A 23 -7.79 7.46 10.58
C GLN A 23 -8.41 8.20 11.77
N MET A 24 -8.47 9.53 11.73
CA MET A 24 -9.05 10.34 12.81
C MET A 24 -10.57 10.14 12.91
N TYR A 25 -11.29 10.16 11.79
CA TYR A 25 -12.73 9.91 11.78
C TYR A 25 -13.09 8.49 12.22
N LEU A 26 -12.29 7.49 11.83
CA LEU A 26 -12.47 6.11 12.29
C LEU A 26 -12.25 6.01 13.80
N SER A 27 -11.22 6.68 14.33
CA SER A 27 -10.95 6.73 15.77
C SER A 27 -12.11 7.39 16.54
N GLN A 28 -12.68 8.46 15.98
CA GLN A 28 -13.86 9.13 16.55
C GLN A 28 -15.09 8.22 16.54
N LEU A 29 -15.37 7.54 15.43
CA LEU A 29 -16.47 6.56 15.34
C LEU A 29 -16.31 5.45 16.39
N CYS A 30 -15.10 4.94 16.58
CA CYS A 30 -14.81 3.94 17.61
C CYS A 30 -15.09 4.48 19.02
N MET A 31 -14.67 5.70 19.35
CA MET A 31 -14.94 6.32 20.65
C MET A 31 -16.44 6.55 20.90
N TYR A 32 -17.23 6.79 19.87
CA TYR A 32 -18.69 6.88 19.99
C TYR A 32 -19.38 5.51 20.07
N ALA A 33 -18.83 4.48 19.42
CA ALA A 33 -19.41 3.14 19.38
C ALA A 33 -19.03 2.26 20.59
N LEU A 34 -17.89 2.53 21.23
CA LEU A 34 -17.35 1.72 22.32
C LEU A 34 -17.52 2.43 23.68
N PRO A 35 -17.96 1.73 24.73
CA PRO A 35 -18.23 2.33 26.03
C PRO A 35 -16.98 2.64 26.87
N SER A 36 -15.77 2.21 26.46
CA SER A 36 -14.52 2.44 27.20
C SER A 36 -13.33 2.74 26.27
N VAL A 37 -12.56 3.78 26.63
CA VAL A 37 -11.36 4.28 25.94
C VAL A 37 -10.28 3.20 25.81
N GLU A 38 -10.21 2.29 26.77
CA GLU A 38 -9.23 1.20 26.81
C GLU A 38 -9.46 0.19 25.68
N VAL A 39 -10.74 -0.13 25.38
CA VAL A 39 -11.10 -1.05 24.30
C VAL A 39 -10.90 -0.40 22.93
N ALA A 40 -11.21 0.90 22.80
CA ALA A 40 -11.00 1.65 21.57
C ALA A 40 -9.51 1.74 21.19
N ALA A 41 -8.63 2.01 22.17
CA ALA A 41 -7.18 2.07 21.93
C ALA A 41 -6.61 0.73 21.46
N VAL A 42 -7.03 -0.37 22.09
CA VAL A 42 -6.58 -1.73 21.70
C VAL A 42 -7.09 -2.09 20.31
N LEU A 43 -8.35 -1.79 19.98
CA LEU A 43 -8.91 -2.08 18.66
C LEU A 43 -8.25 -1.25 17.55
N ILE A 44 -8.01 0.05 17.77
CA ILE A 44 -7.37 0.91 16.77
C ILE A 44 -5.91 0.50 16.55
N SER A 45 -5.13 0.28 17.62
CA SER A 45 -3.75 -0.20 17.50
C SER A 45 -3.69 -1.58 16.83
N SER A 46 -4.59 -2.48 17.19
CA SER A 46 -4.62 -3.84 16.63
C SER A 46 -5.02 -3.82 15.17
N VAL A 47 -6.09 -3.11 14.77
CA VAL A 47 -6.53 -2.98 13.36
C VAL A 47 -5.47 -2.28 12.50
N SER A 48 -4.80 -1.26 13.04
CA SER A 48 -3.73 -0.54 12.34
C SER A 48 -2.50 -1.40 12.09
N MET A 49 -2.22 -2.36 12.98
CA MET A 49 -1.10 -3.30 12.83
C MET A 49 -1.50 -4.52 11.99
N LEU A 50 -2.77 -4.95 12.07
CA LEU A 50 -3.28 -6.15 11.37
C LEU A 50 -3.48 -5.94 9.87
N PHE A 51 -3.63 -4.69 9.40
CA PHE A 51 -3.94 -4.40 7.99
C PHE A 51 -3.07 -3.32 7.34
N ALA A 52 -1.88 -3.09 7.87
CA ALA A 52 -0.84 -2.30 7.22
C ALA A 52 -0.37 -2.90 5.86
N GLY A 53 -0.98 -3.99 5.38
CA GLY A 53 -0.77 -4.54 4.05
C GLY A 53 0.31 -5.62 3.94
N PHE A 54 0.94 -6.01 5.04
CA PHE A 54 2.09 -6.94 5.03
C PHE A 54 1.86 -8.29 5.74
N ASN A 55 0.82 -8.45 6.57
CA ASN A 55 0.60 -9.69 7.32
C ASN A 55 -0.88 -9.95 7.62
N PRO A 56 -1.52 -11.02 7.10
CA PRO A 56 -1.06 -12.00 6.11
C PRO A 56 -1.21 -11.52 4.64
N PRO A 57 -0.47 -12.11 3.67
CA PRO A 57 -0.57 -11.76 2.25
C PRO A 57 -1.98 -12.02 1.70
N THR A 58 -2.43 -11.18 0.77
CA THR A 58 -3.82 -11.11 0.25
C THR A 58 -4.39 -12.46 -0.19
N GLY A 59 -3.55 -13.34 -0.76
CA GLY A 59 -3.94 -14.68 -1.21
C GLY A 59 -4.29 -15.67 -0.10
N SER A 60 -3.88 -15.40 1.14
CA SER A 60 -4.10 -16.28 2.29
C SER A 60 -5.27 -15.85 3.20
N ILE A 61 -6.01 -14.80 2.82
CA ILE A 61 -7.12 -14.27 3.62
C ILE A 61 -8.41 -15.04 3.30
N PRO A 62 -9.09 -15.65 4.30
CA PRO A 62 -10.37 -16.32 4.08
C PRO A 62 -11.41 -15.36 3.49
N GLU A 63 -12.23 -15.83 2.55
CA GLU A 63 -13.25 -15.01 1.84
C GLU A 63 -14.09 -14.14 2.80
N GLY A 64 -14.53 -14.72 3.93
CA GLY A 64 -15.35 -14.03 4.94
C GLY A 64 -14.64 -12.90 5.70
N TYR A 65 -13.31 -12.81 5.64
CA TYR A 65 -12.51 -11.74 6.26
C TYR A 65 -11.87 -10.80 5.23
N LYS A 66 -12.03 -11.05 3.92
CA LYS A 66 -11.50 -10.16 2.87
C LYS A 66 -12.08 -8.75 2.95
N TRP A 67 -13.32 -8.59 3.40
CA TRP A 67 -13.91 -7.25 3.59
C TRP A 67 -13.10 -6.38 4.55
N LEU A 68 -12.52 -6.98 5.60
CA LEU A 68 -11.72 -6.28 6.59
C LEU A 68 -10.40 -5.79 5.96
N TYR A 69 -9.84 -6.57 5.04
CA TYR A 69 -8.71 -6.18 4.20
C TYR A 69 -9.05 -5.05 3.19
N TYR A 70 -10.29 -4.94 2.72
CA TYR A 70 -10.73 -3.83 1.85
C TYR A 70 -11.03 -2.54 2.61
N VAL A 71 -11.48 -2.63 3.86
CA VAL A 71 -11.81 -1.49 4.72
C VAL A 71 -10.57 -0.71 5.15
N CYS A 72 -9.43 -1.37 5.32
CA CYS A 72 -8.26 -0.72 5.88
C CYS A 72 -7.62 0.27 4.89
N PRO A 73 -7.65 1.59 5.18
CA PRO A 73 -7.24 2.62 4.23
C PRO A 73 -5.72 2.63 4.00
N GLN A 74 -4.94 2.08 4.94
CA GLN A 74 -3.47 2.00 4.91
C GLN A 74 -2.95 1.37 3.62
N ARG A 75 -3.61 0.33 3.10
CA ARG A 75 -3.18 -0.36 1.87
C ARG A 75 -3.13 0.57 0.66
N TYR A 76 -4.12 1.45 0.52
CA TYR A 76 -4.25 2.31 -0.66
C TYR A 76 -3.24 3.45 -0.58
N THR A 77 -3.08 4.04 0.61
CA THR A 77 -2.05 5.04 0.90
C THR A 77 -0.66 4.48 0.62
N LEU A 78 -0.32 3.31 1.17
CA LEU A 78 1.00 2.72 0.95
C LEU A 78 1.26 2.39 -0.52
N SER A 79 0.29 1.83 -1.23
CA SER A 79 0.41 1.57 -2.68
C SER A 79 0.67 2.86 -3.46
N ILE A 80 -0.08 3.93 -3.20
CA ILE A 80 0.10 5.22 -3.85
C ILE A 80 1.47 5.81 -3.53
N LEU A 81 1.90 5.77 -2.26
CA LEU A 81 3.20 6.28 -1.84
C LEU A 81 4.35 5.51 -2.51
N LEU A 82 4.25 4.19 -2.60
CA LEU A 82 5.23 3.35 -3.30
C LEU A 82 5.29 3.68 -4.79
N THR A 83 4.15 3.85 -5.46
CA THR A 83 4.12 4.27 -6.87
C THR A 83 4.71 5.67 -7.07
N LEU A 84 4.43 6.62 -6.17
CA LEU A 84 4.97 7.97 -6.26
C LEU A 84 6.50 8.01 -6.03
N LEU A 85 7.02 7.11 -5.19
CA LEU A 85 8.45 7.06 -4.83
C LEU A 85 9.28 6.22 -5.81
N PHE A 86 8.75 5.08 -6.24
CA PHE A 86 9.48 4.07 -7.01
C PHE A 86 8.94 3.86 -8.43
N GLY A 87 7.76 4.37 -8.77
CA GLY A 87 7.14 4.15 -10.08
C GLY A 87 7.67 5.05 -11.21
N LYS A 88 8.69 5.87 -10.95
CA LYS A 88 9.34 6.72 -11.96
C LYS A 88 10.52 5.97 -12.56
N CYS A 89 10.31 5.36 -13.72
CA CYS A 89 11.37 4.79 -14.56
C CYS A 89 11.81 5.81 -15.62
N SER A 90 13.11 5.89 -15.88
CA SER A 90 13.65 6.72 -16.97
C SER A 90 13.29 6.16 -18.35
N ASP A 91 13.28 4.82 -18.46
CA ASP A 91 12.89 4.06 -19.64
C ASP A 91 11.90 2.97 -19.21
N ASP A 92 10.86 2.74 -20.02
CA ASP A 92 9.91 1.66 -19.78
C ASP A 92 10.52 0.31 -20.20
N PRO A 93 10.51 -0.71 -19.32
CA PRO A 93 11.06 -2.01 -19.65
C PRO A 93 10.24 -2.66 -20.77
N THR A 94 10.91 -2.99 -21.87
CA THR A 94 10.28 -3.65 -23.02
C THR A 94 10.56 -5.13 -22.97
N TYR A 95 9.51 -5.95 -23.04
CA TYR A 95 9.68 -7.41 -23.09
C TYR A 95 10.07 -7.85 -24.50
N ASP A 96 11.24 -8.48 -24.62
CA ASP A 96 11.68 -9.08 -25.88
C ASP A 96 11.36 -10.58 -25.90
N GLN A 97 10.56 -11.00 -26.88
CA GLN A 97 10.12 -12.39 -27.02
C GLN A 97 11.25 -13.32 -27.49
N ALA A 98 12.29 -12.81 -28.14
CA ALA A 98 13.38 -13.61 -28.67
C ALA A 98 14.42 -13.95 -27.60
N THR A 99 14.71 -13.02 -26.69
CA THR A 99 15.64 -13.25 -25.57
C THR A 99 14.94 -13.68 -24.27
N GLN A 100 13.59 -13.73 -24.27
CA GLN A 100 12.76 -14.01 -23.09
C GLN A 100 13.11 -13.14 -21.88
N SER A 101 13.53 -11.89 -22.10
CA SER A 101 14.02 -10.98 -21.07
C SER A 101 13.52 -9.56 -21.26
N PHE A 102 13.50 -8.77 -20.18
CA PHE A 102 13.19 -7.35 -20.24
C PHE A 102 14.44 -6.56 -20.65
N LEU A 103 14.32 -5.77 -21.72
CA LEU A 103 15.31 -4.81 -22.17
C LEU A 103 14.97 -3.41 -21.64
N ASN A 104 15.98 -2.54 -21.50
CA ASN A 104 15.84 -1.19 -20.94
C ASN A 104 15.37 -1.15 -19.47
N VAL A 105 15.82 -2.10 -18.65
CA VAL A 105 15.53 -2.12 -17.22
C VAL A 105 16.33 -1.01 -16.53
N GLY A 106 15.64 -0.01 -15.99
CA GLY A 106 16.25 1.04 -15.18
C GLY A 106 16.86 0.50 -13.88
N SER A 107 17.86 1.21 -13.33
CA SER A 107 18.48 0.87 -12.04
C SER A 107 17.59 1.12 -10.82
N GLU A 108 16.44 1.77 -11.02
CA GLU A 108 15.52 2.12 -9.95
C GLU A 108 14.74 0.89 -9.47
N LEU A 109 14.57 0.77 -8.15
CA LEU A 109 13.96 -0.40 -7.49
C LEU A 109 12.58 -0.79 -8.04
N GLY A 110 11.76 0.17 -8.46
CA GLY A 110 10.43 -0.10 -9.00
C GLY A 110 10.42 -0.56 -10.47
N CYS A 111 11.54 -0.46 -11.18
CA CYS A 111 11.66 -0.80 -12.60
C CYS A 111 12.28 -2.17 -12.83
N GLN A 112 12.77 -2.82 -11.77
CA GLN A 112 13.40 -4.14 -11.85
C GLN A 112 12.33 -5.25 -11.92
N PRO A 113 12.50 -6.26 -12.79
CA PRO A 113 11.62 -7.41 -12.82
C PRO A 113 11.76 -8.20 -11.51
N VAL A 114 10.63 -8.63 -10.95
CA VAL A 114 10.61 -9.38 -9.69
C VAL A 114 10.95 -10.84 -9.96
N GLU A 115 12.14 -11.28 -9.55
CA GLU A 115 12.60 -12.66 -9.68
C GLU A 115 12.25 -13.48 -8.43
N ASN A 116 11.90 -14.75 -8.61
CA ASN A 116 11.66 -15.72 -7.52
C ASN A 116 10.55 -15.33 -6.53
N THR A 117 9.43 -14.77 -7.01
CA THR A 117 8.27 -14.55 -6.16
C THR A 117 7.63 -15.89 -5.77
N PRO A 118 7.36 -16.13 -4.47
CA PRO A 118 6.58 -17.29 -4.07
C PRO A 118 5.19 -17.23 -4.73
N CYS A 119 4.66 -18.38 -5.19
CA CYS A 119 3.39 -18.51 -5.94
C CYS A 119 2.16 -17.83 -5.30
N LEU A 120 2.24 -17.38 -4.04
CA LEU A 120 1.20 -16.64 -3.33
C LEU A 120 0.97 -15.21 -3.85
N LEU A 121 1.85 -14.70 -4.72
CA LEU A 121 1.75 -13.35 -5.32
C LEU A 121 1.24 -13.37 -6.77
N ALA A 122 0.99 -14.54 -7.36
CA ALA A 122 0.72 -14.72 -8.80
C ALA A 122 -0.78 -14.78 -9.17
N THR A 123 -1.69 -14.44 -8.26
CA THR A 123 -3.15 -14.45 -8.49
C THR A 123 -3.83 -13.23 -7.91
#